data_AF-A0A101VRS9-F1
#
_entry.id   AF-A0A101VRS9-F1
#
_cell.length_a   1.000
_cell.length_b   1.000
_cell.length_c   1.000
_cell.angle_alpha   90.00
_cell.angle_beta   90.00
_cell.angle_gamma   90.00
#
_symmetry.space_group_name_H-M   'P 1'
#
loop_
_entity.id
_entity.type
_entity.pdbx_description
1 polymer ?
#
loop_
_entity_poly.entity_id
_entity_poly.type
_entity_poly.pdbx_seq_one_letter_code
_entity_poly.pdbx_strand_id
1 'polypeptide(L)'
;MDDFTEINLDTDNQPNSNTSFRPPSMFQITFNEMTKDMRFVGIFTIIYGALQCLSIIGAIVGIPLILIGLRMREAADQFDNFKLTNNAHAMRLGFELQAKYFRLTKIIIIISLVIIVLMIILFFAILIPLFTSVYQMQSHNQFG
;
A
#
# COMPACT_ATOMS: atom_id res chain seq x y z
N MET A 1 54.95 15.76 -36.63
CA MET A 1 53.67 16.24 -36.09
C MET A 1 52.56 15.51 -36.82
N ASP A 2 52.59 14.17 -36.76
CA ASP A 2 51.95 13.30 -35.73
C ASP A 2 50.64 12.81 -36.38
N ASP A 3 50.77 11.87 -37.31
CA ASP A 3 50.68 10.43 -37.01
C ASP A 3 49.30 10.05 -36.49
N PHE A 4 48.33 10.03 -37.41
CA PHE A 4 47.06 9.33 -37.21
C PHE A 4 47.29 7.86 -37.57
N THR A 5 48.10 7.19 -36.76
CA THR A 5 48.22 5.74 -36.74
C THR A 5 46.92 5.16 -36.19
N GLU A 6 46.25 4.41 -37.07
CA GLU A 6 45.38 3.25 -36.80
C GLU A 6 44.99 3.03 -35.33
N ILE A 7 43.81 3.54 -34.96
CA ILE A 7 43.08 2.98 -33.82
C ILE A 7 42.69 1.56 -34.21
N ASN A 8 43.50 0.61 -33.75
CA ASN A 8 43.31 -0.83 -33.90
C ASN A 8 41.89 -1.21 -33.46
N LEU A 9 41.06 -1.61 -34.43
CA LEU A 9 39.70 -2.10 -34.27
C LEU A 9 39.66 -3.62 -34.06
N ASP A 10 40.69 -4.20 -33.45
CA ASP A 10 40.72 -5.60 -33.06
C ASP A 10 41.07 -5.71 -31.59
N THR A 11 40.09 -6.14 -30.79
CA THR A 11 40.18 -7.11 -29.69
C THR A 11 39.13 -6.79 -28.62
N ASP A 12 37.87 -7.12 -28.90
CA ASP A 12 36.96 -7.58 -27.84
C ASP A 12 36.45 -8.98 -28.20
N ASN A 13 37.40 -9.90 -28.29
CA ASN A 13 37.15 -11.33 -28.19
C ASN A 13 37.81 -11.81 -26.89
N GLN A 14 37.18 -11.45 -25.77
CA GLN A 14 37.45 -12.08 -24.48
C GLN A 14 36.14 -12.63 -23.92
N PRO A 15 35.95 -13.97 -23.86
CA PRO A 15 34.89 -14.56 -23.06
C PRO A 15 35.30 -14.45 -21.59
N ASN A 16 35.26 -13.24 -21.04
CA ASN A 16 35.67 -12.97 -19.68
C ASN A 16 34.46 -13.19 -18.75
N SER A 17 34.44 -14.34 -18.07
CA SER A 17 33.48 -14.73 -17.04
C SER A 17 33.61 -13.90 -15.75
N ASN A 18 33.98 -12.62 -15.86
CA ASN A 18 33.91 -11.66 -14.77
C ASN A 18 32.49 -11.12 -14.73
N THR A 19 31.57 -11.90 -14.16
CA THR A 19 30.31 -11.39 -13.64
C THR A 19 30.64 -10.37 -12.55
N SER A 20 30.93 -9.14 -12.98
CA SER A 20 31.13 -8.02 -12.07
C SER A 20 29.89 -7.96 -11.20
N PHE A 21 30.06 -8.22 -9.90
CA PHE A 21 29.06 -7.97 -8.89
C PHE A 21 28.87 -6.45 -8.86
N ARG A 22 28.05 -5.92 -9.77
CA ARG A 22 27.64 -4.52 -9.73
C ARG A 22 26.73 -4.45 -8.52
N PRO A 23 27.14 -3.81 -7.42
CA PRO A 23 26.26 -3.68 -6.27
C PRO A 23 24.97 -3.03 -6.79
N PRO A 24 23.80 -3.55 -6.39
CA PRO A 24 22.54 -3.00 -6.84
C PRO A 24 22.55 -1.50 -6.53
N SER A 25 22.23 -0.69 -7.54
CA SER A 25 22.12 0.76 -7.37
C SER A 25 21.16 1.06 -6.23
N MET A 26 21.40 2.12 -5.46
CA MET A 26 20.50 2.56 -4.39
C MET A 26 19.04 2.63 -4.86
N PHE A 27 18.82 3.07 -6.10
CA PHE A 27 17.51 3.07 -6.73
C PHE A 27 16.90 1.66 -6.85
N GLN A 28 17.69 0.66 -7.26
CA GLN A 28 17.20 -0.72 -7.43
C GLN A 28 16.81 -1.35 -6.09
N ILE A 29 17.56 -1.06 -5.02
CA ILE A 29 17.23 -1.54 -3.67
C ILE A 29 15.91 -0.92 -3.21
N THR A 30 15.81 0.41 -3.23
CA THR A 30 14.61 1.13 -2.80
C THR A 30 13.39 0.75 -3.65
N PHE A 31 13.56 0.61 -4.97
CA PHE A 31 12.48 0.22 -5.87
C PHE A 31 12.01 -1.22 -5.61
N ASN A 32 12.93 -2.13 -5.29
CA ASN A 32 12.59 -3.50 -4.94
C ASN A 32 11.81 -3.58 -3.62
N GLU A 33 12.26 -2.88 -2.58
CA GLU A 33 11.56 -2.81 -1.30
C GLU A 33 10.18 -2.15 -1.45
N MET A 34 10.09 -1.04 -2.18
CA MET A 34 8.80 -0.39 -2.50
C MET A 34 7.82 -1.36 -3.16
N THR A 35 8.29 -2.15 -4.13
CA THR A 35 7.42 -3.12 -4.83
C THR A 35 6.92 -4.22 -3.89
N LYS A 36 7.78 -4.72 -2.99
CA LYS A 36 7.39 -5.69 -1.96
C LYS A 36 6.37 -5.12 -0.99
N ASP A 37 6.60 -3.92 -0.50
CA ASP A 37 5.70 -3.23 0.44
C ASP A 37 4.33 -2.97 -0.20
N MET A 38 4.30 -2.53 -1.47
CA MET A 38 3.05 -2.37 -2.22
C MET A 38 2.28 -3.68 -2.33
N ARG A 39 2.96 -4.79 -2.63
CA ARG A 39 2.34 -6.12 -2.70
C ARG A 39 1.78 -6.54 -1.34
N PHE A 40 2.53 -6.32 -0.27
CA PHE A 40 2.10 -6.61 1.10
C PHE A 40 0.87 -5.78 1.48
N VAL A 41 0.91 -4.45 1.28
CA VAL A 41 -0.22 -3.55 1.55
C VAL A 41 -1.44 -3.94 0.73
N GLY A 42 -1.28 -4.31 -0.54
CA GLY A 42 -2.39 -4.79 -1.38
C GLY A 42 -3.06 -6.05 -0.81
N ILE A 43 -2.28 -7.06 -0.42
CA ILE A 43 -2.79 -8.30 0.18
C ILE A 43 -3.43 -8.02 1.54
N PHE A 44 -2.77 -7.24 2.40
CA PHE A 44 -3.29 -6.85 3.71
C PHE A 44 -4.65 -6.14 3.58
N THR A 45 -4.75 -5.21 2.62
CA THR A 45 -5.97 -4.45 2.34
C THR A 45 -7.09 -5.38 1.86
N ILE A 46 -6.80 -6.38 1.02
CA ILE A 46 -7.79 -7.39 0.60
C ILE A 46 -8.29 -8.19 1.81
N ILE A 47 -7.38 -8.68 2.66
CA ILE A 47 -7.73 -9.48 3.84
C ILE A 47 -8.57 -8.64 4.81
N TYR A 48 -8.14 -7.41 5.09
CA TYR A 48 -8.87 -6.48 5.96
C TYR A 48 -10.26 -6.15 5.41
N GLY A 49 -10.38 -5.92 4.11
CA GLY A 49 -11.68 -5.72 3.45
C GLY A 49 -12.58 -6.95 3.55
N ALA A 50 -12.03 -8.14 3.36
CA ALA A 50 -12.77 -9.40 3.52
C ALA A 50 -13.27 -9.59 4.95
N LEU A 51 -12.47 -9.22 5.97
CA LEU A 51 -12.90 -9.24 7.36
C LEU A 51 -14.06 -8.26 7.64
N GLN A 52 -14.04 -7.08 7.01
CA GLN A 52 -15.13 -6.11 7.15
C GLN A 52 -16.44 -6.61 6.50
N CYS A 53 -16.35 -7.40 5.43
CA CYS A 53 -17.50 -8.00 4.77
C CYS A 53 -18.25 -9.05 5.61
N LEU A 54 -17.72 -9.50 6.77
CA LEU A 54 -18.44 -10.41 7.66
C LEU A 54 -19.74 -9.79 8.22
N SER A 55 -19.82 -8.46 8.25
CA SER A 55 -21.03 -7.74 8.64
C SER A 55 -21.76 -7.18 7.41
N ILE A 56 -23.10 -7.21 7.41
CA ILE A 56 -23.92 -6.67 6.31
C ILE A 56 -23.59 -5.18 6.08
N ILE A 57 -23.42 -4.42 7.17
CA ILE A 57 -23.08 -2.99 7.12
C ILE A 57 -21.65 -2.79 6.63
N GLY A 58 -20.71 -3.61 7.11
CA GLY A 58 -19.31 -3.55 6.70
C GLY A 58 -19.07 -3.96 5.27
N ALA A 59 -19.92 -4.81 4.66
CA ALA A 59 -19.80 -5.21 3.25
C ALA A 59 -19.87 -4.02 2.27
N ILE A 60 -20.66 -2.98 2.59
CA ILE A 60 -20.78 -1.76 1.78
C ILE A 60 -19.41 -1.06 1.65
N VAL A 61 -18.60 -1.09 2.71
CA VAL A 61 -17.27 -0.48 2.75
C VAL A 61 -16.17 -1.49 2.39
N GLY A 62 -16.36 -2.77 2.72
CA GLY A 62 -15.39 -3.83 2.51
C GLY A 62 -15.18 -4.17 1.04
N ILE A 63 -16.24 -4.22 0.23
CA ILE A 63 -16.14 -4.50 -1.22
C ILE A 63 -15.23 -3.48 -1.93
N PRO A 64 -15.45 -2.16 -1.82
CA PRO A 64 -14.56 -1.20 -2.49
C PRO A 64 -13.13 -1.26 -1.94
N LEU A 65 -12.96 -1.61 -0.65
CA LEU A 65 -11.64 -1.77 -0.02
C LEU A 65 -10.86 -2.97 -0.61
N ILE A 66 -11.54 -4.08 -0.90
CA ILE A 66 -10.94 -5.23 -1.61
C ILE A 66 -10.48 -4.83 -3.01
N LEU A 67 -11.31 -4.09 -3.76
CA LEU A 67 -10.96 -3.63 -5.11
C LEU A 67 -9.73 -2.71 -5.10
N ILE A 68 -9.61 -1.86 -4.09
CA ILE A 68 -8.44 -1.01 -3.86
C ILE A 68 -7.19 -1.86 -3.65
N GLY A 69 -7.24 -2.84 -2.74
CA GLY A 69 -6.11 -3.72 -2.47
C GLY A 69 -5.65 -4.52 -3.70
N LEU A 70 -6.61 -4.98 -4.52
CA LEU A 70 -6.30 -5.66 -5.78
C LEU A 70 -5.53 -4.75 -6.75
N ARG A 71 -5.91 -3.48 -6.87
CA ARG A 71 -5.22 -2.51 -7.73
C ARG A 71 -3.78 -2.21 -7.28
N MET A 72 -3.54 -2.13 -5.97
CA MET A 72 -2.17 -1.94 -5.46
C MET A 72 -1.29 -3.15 -5.75
N ARG A 73 -1.84 -4.35 -5.57
CA ARG A 73 -1.13 -5.59 -5.89
C ARG A 73 -0.81 -5.69 -7.38
N GLU A 74 -1.77 -5.38 -8.25
CA GLU A 74 -1.58 -5.35 -9.70
C GLU A 74 -0.49 -4.34 -10.11
N ALA A 75 -0.43 -3.18 -9.45
CA ALA A 75 0.64 -2.20 -9.66
C ALA A 75 2.02 -2.76 -9.27
N ALA A 76 2.12 -3.47 -8.15
CA ALA A 76 3.35 -4.13 -7.72
C ALA A 76 3.81 -5.19 -8.74
N ASP A 77 2.90 -6.01 -9.26
CA ASP A 77 3.21 -7.01 -10.28
C ASP A 77 3.75 -6.35 -11.57
N GLN A 78 3.24 -5.18 -11.97
CA GLN A 78 3.77 -4.42 -13.11
C GLN A 78 5.16 -3.81 -12.85
N PHE A 79 5.43 -3.35 -11.62
CA PHE A 79 6.76 -2.90 -11.23
C PHE A 79 7.78 -4.05 -11.16
N ASP A 80 7.35 -5.24 -10.73
CA ASP A 80 8.15 -6.47 -10.84
C ASP A 80 8.46 -6.81 -12.31
N ASN A 81 7.46 -6.74 -13.20
CA ASN A 81 7.68 -6.94 -14.64
C ASN A 81 8.64 -5.92 -15.23
N PHE A 82 8.59 -4.66 -14.81
CA PHE A 82 9.54 -3.64 -15.24
C PHE A 82 10.97 -3.98 -14.80
N LYS A 83 11.19 -4.47 -13.58
CA LYS A 83 12.53 -4.91 -13.11
C LYS A 83 13.11 -6.02 -13.99
N LEU A 84 12.28 -6.96 -14.42
CA LEU A 84 12.70 -8.13 -15.19
C LEU A 84 12.91 -7.82 -16.68
N THR A 85 12.08 -6.94 -17.24
CA THR A 85 12.02 -6.72 -18.70
C THR A 85 12.61 -5.39 -19.14
N ASN A 86 12.85 -4.46 -18.21
CA ASN A 86 13.23 -3.06 -18.49
C ASN A 86 12.25 -2.33 -19.43
N ASN A 87 10.99 -2.79 -19.50
CA ASN A 87 9.99 -2.25 -20.40
C ASN A 87 9.30 -1.01 -19.81
N ALA A 88 9.55 0.16 -20.40
CA ALA A 88 8.94 1.43 -19.99
C ALA A 88 7.40 1.41 -19.99
N HIS A 89 6.77 0.56 -20.82
CA HIS A 89 5.32 0.39 -20.81
C HIS A 89 4.82 -0.22 -19.49
N ALA A 90 5.52 -1.23 -18.96
CA ALA A 90 5.18 -1.86 -17.68
C ALA A 90 5.31 -0.86 -16.51
N MET A 91 6.35 -0.02 -16.54
CA MET A 91 6.53 1.06 -15.57
C MET A 91 5.37 2.07 -15.60
N ARG A 92 4.97 2.52 -16.80
CA ARG A 92 3.84 3.46 -16.97
C ARG A 92 2.53 2.85 -16.45
N LEU A 93 2.29 1.59 -16.77
CA LEU A 93 1.09 0.88 -16.32
C LEU A 93 1.07 0.70 -14.79
N GLY A 94 2.22 0.39 -14.18
CA GLY A 94 2.37 0.33 -12.72
C GLY A 94 1.97 1.63 -12.04
N PHE A 95 2.46 2.78 -12.55
CA PHE A 95 2.06 4.09 -12.03
C PHE A 95 0.58 4.42 -12.29
N GLU A 96 0.01 4.02 -13.42
CA GLU A 96 -1.42 4.23 -13.69
C GLU A 96 -2.29 3.47 -12.69
N LEU A 97 -1.96 2.21 -12.39
CA LEU A 97 -2.63 1.38 -11.40
C LEU A 97 -2.46 1.94 -9.98
N GLN A 98 -1.25 2.38 -9.64
CA GLN A 98 -0.96 3.03 -8.36
C GLN A 98 -1.75 4.35 -8.20
N ALA A 99 -1.89 5.15 -9.26
CA ALA A 99 -2.71 6.36 -9.25
C ALA A 99 -4.21 6.04 -9.07
N LYS A 100 -4.70 4.97 -9.71
CA LYS A 100 -6.08 4.48 -9.50
C LYS A 100 -6.30 4.03 -8.05
N TYR A 101 -5.33 3.34 -7.45
CA TYR A 101 -5.35 3.00 -6.02
C TYR A 101 -5.53 4.26 -5.17
N PHE A 102 -4.67 5.26 -5.32
CA PHE A 102 -4.74 6.47 -4.49
C PHE A 102 -6.05 7.26 -4.68
N ARG A 103 -6.60 7.29 -5.90
CA ARG A 103 -7.89 7.94 -6.17
C ARG A 103 -9.05 7.28 -5.43
N LEU A 104 -9.05 5.96 -5.32
CA LEU A 104 -10.08 5.23 -4.58
C LEU A 104 -9.83 5.28 -3.07
N THR A 105 -8.58 5.12 -2.63
CA THR A 105 -8.19 5.17 -1.21
C THR A 105 -8.60 6.48 -0.55
N LYS A 106 -8.39 7.63 -1.20
CA LYS A 106 -8.79 8.93 -0.62
C LYS A 106 -10.30 9.06 -0.40
N ILE A 107 -11.12 8.45 -1.26
CA ILE A 107 -12.59 8.47 -1.12
C ILE A 107 -13.00 7.65 0.11
N ILE A 108 -12.42 6.46 0.26
CA ILE A 108 -12.67 5.60 1.42
C ILE A 108 -12.21 6.25 2.73
N ILE A 109 -11.07 6.95 2.73
CA ILE A 109 -10.57 7.68 3.90
C ILE A 109 -11.57 8.77 4.34
N ILE A 110 -12.18 9.50 3.40
CA ILE A 110 -13.19 10.51 3.75
C ILE A 110 -14.41 9.85 4.40
N ILE A 111 -14.90 8.74 3.84
CA ILE A 111 -16.05 8.00 4.37
C ILE A 111 -15.76 7.44 5.76
N SER A 112 -14.59 6.82 5.96
CA SER A 112 -14.21 6.26 7.25
C SER A 112 -14.07 7.34 8.33
N LEU A 113 -13.55 8.52 7.98
CA LEU A 113 -13.43 9.65 8.89
C LEU A 113 -14.79 10.12 9.40
N VAL A 114 -15.80 10.22 8.51
CA VAL A 114 -17.17 10.58 8.92
C VAL A 114 -17.77 9.55 9.88
N ILE A 115 -17.60 8.25 9.60
CA ILE A 115 -18.11 7.17 10.48
C ILE A 115 -17.45 7.22 11.86
N ILE A 116 -16.13 7.44 11.92
CA ILE A 116 -15.38 7.54 13.19
C ILE A 116 -15.90 8.71 14.03
N VAL A 117 -16.12 9.88 13.42
CA VAL A 117 -16.67 11.06 14.13
C VAL A 117 -18.05 10.76 14.70
N LEU A 118 -18.94 10.11 13.92
CA LEU A 118 -20.26 9.72 14.41
C LEU A 118 -20.20 8.71 15.57
N MET A 119 -19.28 7.74 15.49
CA MET A 119 -19.08 6.76 16.58
C MET A 119 -18.58 7.43 17.86
N ILE A 120 -17.69 8.42 17.78
CA ILE A 120 -17.21 9.17 18.95
C ILE A 120 -18.36 9.94 19.61
N ILE A 121 -19.20 10.62 18.82
CA ILE A 121 -20.36 11.36 19.35
C ILE A 121 -21.32 10.41 20.07
N LEU A 122 -21.65 9.27 19.44
CA LEU A 122 -22.52 8.25 20.02
C LEU A 122 -21.92 7.64 21.30
N PHE A 123 -20.61 7.43 21.32
CA PHE A 123 -19.90 6.93 22.49
C PHE A 123 -20.08 7.85 23.70
N PHE A 124 -19.83 9.16 23.54
CA PHE A 124 -20.04 10.12 24.63
C PHE A 124 -21.51 10.24 25.04
N ALA A 125 -22.44 10.18 24.08
CA ALA A 125 -23.87 10.27 24.35
C ALA A 125 -24.39 9.12 25.23
N ILE A 126 -23.82 7.91 25.12
CA ILE A 126 -24.22 6.74 25.92
C ILE A 126 -23.39 6.65 27.22
N LEU A 127 -22.10 6.96 27.17
CA LEU A 127 -21.19 6.79 28.29
C LEU A 127 -21.53 7.74 29.46
N ILE A 128 -21.80 9.02 29.19
CA ILE A 128 -22.12 10.03 30.22
C ILE A 128 -23.33 9.62 31.07
N PRO A 129 -24.52 9.32 30.51
CA PRO A 129 -25.67 8.94 31.33
C PRO A 129 -25.44 7.61 32.08
N LEU A 130 -24.71 6.66 31.49
CA LEU A 130 -24.38 5.40 32.15
C LEU A 130 -23.48 5.61 33.38
N PHE A 131 -22.51 6.52 33.32
CA PHE A 131 -21.75 6.89 34.51
C PHE A 131 -22.64 7.53 35.57
N THR A 132 -23.52 8.46 35.18
CA THR A 132 -24.39 9.14 36.16
C THR A 132 -25.33 8.18 36.89
N SER A 133 -25.90 7.19 36.20
CA SER A 133 -26.80 6.21 36.83
C SER A 133 -26.05 5.29 37.79
N VAL A 134 -24.82 4.86 37.44
CA VAL A 134 -23.97 4.06 38.32
C VAL A 134 -23.58 4.83 39.59
N TYR A 135 -23.20 6.10 39.46
CA TYR A 135 -22.89 6.94 40.62
C TYR A 135 -24.11 7.13 41.55
N GLN A 136 -25.31 7.32 40.99
CA GLN A 136 -26.53 7.45 41.79
C GLN A 136 -26.85 6.17 42.58
N MET A 137 -26.68 4.98 41.97
CA MET A 137 -26.93 3.70 42.65
C MET A 137 -25.99 3.46 43.85
N GLN A 138 -24.71 3.83 43.73
CA GLN A 138 -23.77 3.74 44.86
C GLN A 138 -24.14 4.69 46.00
N SER A 139 -24.59 5.92 45.68
CA SER A 139 -24.97 6.88 46.70
C SER A 139 -26.18 6.42 47.53
N HIS A 140 -27.15 5.74 46.93
CA HIS A 140 -28.35 5.28 47.63
C HIS A 140 -28.08 4.08 48.55
N ASN A 141 -27.14 3.19 48.19
CA ASN A 141 -26.76 2.02 49.00
C ASN A 141 -25.85 2.34 50.20
N GLN A 142 -25.37 3.58 50.34
CA GLN A 142 -24.53 4.01 51.47
C GLN A 142 -25.34 4.67 52.60
N PHE A 143 -26.62 4.99 52.37
CA PHE A 143 -27.51 5.65 53.35
C PHE A 143 -28.74 4.81 53.73
N GLY A 144 -28.77 3.52 53.38
CA GLY A 144 -29.82 2.55 53.73
C GLY A 144 -29.36 1.49 54.71
#